data_AF-A0A1F1Z9S9-F1
#
_entry.id   AF-A0A1F1Z9S9-F1
#
_cell.length_a   1.000
_cell.length_b   1.000
_cell.length_c   1.000
_cell.angle_alpha   90.00
_cell.angle_beta   90.00
_cell.angle_gamma   90.00
#
_symmetry.space_group_name_H-M   'P 1'
#
loop_
_entity.id
_entity.type
_entity.pdbx_description
1 polymer ?
#
loop_
_entity_poly.entity_id
_entity_poly.type
_entity_poly.pdbx_seq_one_letter_code
_entity_poly.pdbx_strand_id
1 'polypeptide(L)'
;PSRNINKEQITRLAQCQWCQDSKNVVILGKSSVGKTYLAQALLNAACRKDYSAKFFRTDSLANQLAVLHHSDPERVKFLESIHNTDVLVLDDFLTTPINEATAHQLLTIIAERENRGATIVTSQFAPIEWCKSIPDAVIAESILNRLAVGAEIITLEGDNMRLTH
;
A
#
# COMPACT_ATOMS: atom_id res chain seq x y z
N PRO A 1 1.86 -23.73 -14.22
CA PRO A 1 1.94 -22.35 -14.75
C PRO A 1 2.39 -21.39 -13.63
N SER A 2 3.64 -20.94 -13.76
CA SER A 2 4.55 -20.55 -12.70
C SER A 2 4.45 -19.06 -12.35
N ARG A 3 3.61 -18.73 -11.36
CA ARG A 3 3.54 -17.37 -10.79
C ARG A 3 4.77 -16.97 -9.93
N ASN A 4 5.77 -17.85 -9.87
CA ASN A 4 6.94 -17.79 -8.98
C ASN A 4 6.56 -17.38 -7.54
N ILE A 5 5.39 -17.84 -7.07
CA ILE A 5 4.88 -17.50 -5.75
C ILE A 5 5.63 -18.33 -4.72
N ASN A 6 6.39 -17.67 -3.86
CA ASN A 6 6.97 -18.29 -2.68
C ASN A 6 5.84 -18.63 -1.68
N LYS A 7 5.40 -19.91 -1.70
CA LYS A 7 4.31 -20.38 -0.84
C LYS A 7 4.61 -20.22 0.64
N GLU A 8 5.85 -20.47 1.06
CA GLU A 8 6.25 -20.34 2.46
C GLU A 8 6.14 -18.88 2.93
N GLN A 9 6.58 -17.94 2.10
CA GLN A 9 6.44 -16.51 2.39
C GLN A 9 4.97 -16.10 2.53
N ILE A 10 4.09 -16.55 1.63
CA ILE A 10 2.65 -16.27 1.71
C ILE A 10 2.03 -16.90 2.96
N THR A 11 2.35 -18.16 3.26
CA THR A 11 1.84 -18.85 4.46
C THR A 11 2.28 -18.13 5.73
N ARG A 12 3.53 -17.65 5.79
CA ARG A 12 4.02 -16.83 6.90
C ARG A 12 3.27 -15.51 7.01
N LEU A 13 3.08 -14.79 5.91
CA LEU A 13 2.34 -13.52 5.90
C LEU A 13 0.86 -13.70 6.28
N ALA A 14 0.24 -14.84 5.92
CA ALA A 14 -1.12 -15.17 6.36
C ALA A 14 -1.24 -15.34 7.89
N GLN A 15 -0.12 -15.55 8.59
CA GLN A 15 -0.12 -15.56 10.06
C GLN A 15 -0.20 -14.16 10.68
N CYS A 16 -0.10 -13.08 9.89
CA CYS A 16 -0.30 -11.70 10.32
C CYS A 16 0.66 -11.19 11.40
N GLN A 17 1.82 -11.84 11.60
CA GLN A 17 2.87 -11.32 12.50
C GLN A 17 3.33 -9.92 12.07
N TRP A 18 3.39 -9.68 10.75
CA TRP A 18 3.71 -8.37 10.18
C TRP A 18 2.70 -7.27 10.57
N CYS A 19 1.44 -7.60 10.86
CA CYS A 19 0.46 -6.65 11.39
C CYS A 19 0.84 -6.24 12.81
N GLN A 20 1.17 -7.22 13.66
CA GLN A 20 1.58 -6.98 15.06
C GLN A 20 2.87 -6.16 15.15
N ASP A 21 3.81 -6.42 14.23
CA ASP A 21 5.10 -5.74 14.20
C ASP A 21 5.05 -4.39 13.47
N SER A 22 3.86 -3.94 13.03
CA SER A 22 3.66 -2.73 12.20
C SER A 22 4.55 -2.71 10.95
N LYS A 23 4.82 -3.88 10.37
CA LYS A 23 5.75 -4.07 9.26
C LYS A 23 5.05 -3.96 7.92
N ASN A 24 5.58 -3.11 7.03
CA ASN A 24 5.02 -2.92 5.70
C ASN A 24 5.24 -4.13 4.79
N VAL A 25 4.31 -4.32 3.85
CA VAL A 25 4.39 -5.36 2.80
C VAL A 25 4.31 -4.69 1.44
N VAL A 26 5.27 -4.96 0.56
CA VAL A 26 5.30 -4.41 -0.79
C VAL A 26 5.12 -5.54 -1.80
N ILE A 27 4.03 -5.49 -2.56
CA ILE A 27 3.68 -6.48 -3.58
C ILE A 27 3.97 -5.88 -4.95
N LEU A 28 5.01 -6.40 -5.60
CA LEU A 28 5.47 -5.98 -6.90
C LEU A 28 5.05 -6.95 -8.00
N GLY A 29 4.97 -6.46 -9.24
CA GLY A 29 4.72 -7.31 -10.41
C GLY A 29 4.05 -6.55 -11.55
N LYS A 30 4.09 -7.12 -12.77
CA LYS A 30 3.48 -6.52 -13.95
C LYS A 30 1.96 -6.31 -13.78
N SER A 31 1.34 -5.56 -14.69
CA SER A 31 -0.11 -5.44 -14.69
C SER A 31 -0.76 -6.82 -14.77
N SER A 32 -1.85 -7.01 -14.03
CA SER A 32 -2.70 -8.20 -14.11
C SER A 32 -2.08 -9.54 -13.70
N VAL A 33 -0.98 -9.55 -12.93
CA VAL A 33 -0.41 -10.79 -12.36
C VAL A 33 -1.08 -11.24 -11.04
N GLY A 34 -1.94 -10.40 -10.45
CA GLY A 34 -2.69 -10.71 -9.22
C GLY A 34 -2.25 -9.96 -7.96
N LYS A 35 -1.58 -8.81 -8.08
CA LYS A 35 -1.13 -8.01 -6.93
C LYS A 35 -2.27 -7.61 -5.98
N THR A 36 -3.33 -7.00 -6.53
CA THR A 36 -4.53 -6.60 -5.77
C THR A 36 -5.18 -7.81 -5.10
N TYR A 37 -5.27 -8.94 -5.80
CA TYR A 37 -5.82 -10.18 -5.23
C TYR A 37 -5.02 -10.66 -4.02
N LEU A 38 -3.67 -10.65 -4.11
CA LEU A 38 -2.83 -11.03 -2.98
C LEU A 38 -2.96 -10.04 -1.81
N ALA A 39 -3.00 -8.74 -2.10
CA ALA A 39 -3.22 -7.71 -1.07
C ALA A 39 -4.55 -7.93 -0.33
N GLN A 40 -5.63 -8.18 -1.08
CA GLN A 40 -6.95 -8.50 -0.51
C GLN A 40 -6.96 -9.82 0.25
N ALA A 41 -6.23 -10.84 -0.20
CA ALA A 41 -6.12 -12.11 0.52
C ALA A 41 -5.41 -11.94 1.87
N LEU A 42 -4.32 -11.17 1.92
CA LEU A 42 -3.62 -10.82 3.16
C LEU A 42 -4.50 -9.95 4.07
N LEU A 43 -5.20 -8.97 3.50
CA LEU A 43 -6.14 -8.11 4.23
C LEU A 43 -7.26 -8.94 4.87
N ASN A 44 -7.86 -9.87 4.11
CA ASN A 44 -8.88 -10.78 4.61
C ASN A 44 -8.35 -11.70 5.72
N ALA A 45 -7.11 -12.17 5.61
CA ALA A 45 -6.48 -12.94 6.67
C ALA A 45 -6.30 -12.12 7.96
N ALA A 46 -5.92 -10.84 7.82
CA ALA A 46 -5.82 -9.91 8.96
C ALA A 46 -7.19 -9.65 9.60
N CYS A 47 -8.24 -9.39 8.80
CA CYS A 47 -9.59 -9.20 9.31
C CYS A 47 -10.11 -10.43 10.09
N ARG A 48 -9.76 -11.65 9.65
CA ARG A 48 -10.12 -12.90 10.35
C ARG A 48 -9.42 -13.06 11.71
N LYS A 49 -8.40 -12.24 11.98
CA LYS A 49 -7.69 -12.15 13.26
C LYS A 49 -8.02 -10.83 13.98
N ASP A 50 -9.17 -10.24 13.68
CA ASP A 50 -9.71 -9.03 14.31
C ASP A 50 -8.89 -7.74 14.12
N TYR A 51 -7.97 -7.71 13.16
CA TYR A 51 -7.31 -6.47 12.76
C TYR A 51 -8.27 -5.60 11.94
N SER A 52 -8.38 -4.33 12.33
CA SER A 52 -9.09 -3.32 11.55
C SER A 52 -8.36 -3.03 10.24
N ALA A 53 -9.11 -2.93 9.15
CA ALA A 53 -8.55 -2.88 7.81
C ALA A 53 -9.21 -1.80 6.95
N LYS A 54 -8.40 -1.11 6.14
CA LYS A 54 -8.88 -0.23 5.08
C LYS A 54 -8.17 -0.51 3.77
N PHE A 55 -8.91 -0.43 2.67
CA PHE A 55 -8.40 -0.61 1.33
C PHE A 55 -8.71 0.62 0.49
N PHE A 56 -7.70 1.16 -0.16
CA PHE A 56 -7.87 2.22 -1.14
C PHE A 56 -7.02 1.93 -2.37
N ARG A 57 -7.58 2.21 -3.56
CA ARG A 57 -6.73 2.55 -4.69
C ARG A 57 -6.10 3.91 -4.43
N THR A 58 -4.82 4.06 -4.74
CA THR A 58 -4.05 5.27 -4.43
C THR A 58 -4.63 6.50 -5.14
N ASP A 59 -5.09 6.35 -6.38
CA ASP A 59 -5.76 7.39 -7.17
C ASP A 59 -7.06 7.89 -6.52
N SER A 60 -7.86 6.95 -6.01
CA SER A 60 -9.16 7.19 -5.41
C SER A 60 -9.00 7.86 -4.04
N LEU A 61 -7.99 7.47 -3.26
CA LEU A 61 -7.63 8.15 -2.01
C LEU A 61 -7.19 9.59 -2.29
N ALA A 62 -6.35 9.82 -3.30
CA ALA A 62 -5.93 11.16 -3.70
C ALA A 62 -7.12 12.06 -4.07
N ASN A 63 -8.04 11.54 -4.89
CA ASN A 63 -9.26 12.27 -5.26
C ASN A 63 -10.14 12.58 -4.04
N GLN A 64 -10.30 11.64 -3.12
CA GLN A 64 -11.08 11.84 -1.89
C GLN A 64 -10.43 12.91 -0.99
N LEU A 65 -9.11 12.94 -0.88
CA LEU A 65 -8.39 13.94 -0.11
C LEU A 65 -8.35 15.32 -0.79
N ALA A 66 -8.54 15.39 -2.10
CA ALA A 66 -8.61 16.64 -2.84
C ALA A 66 -9.96 17.36 -2.66
N VAL A 67 -11.05 16.61 -2.45
CA VAL A 67 -12.40 17.18 -2.23
C VAL A 67 -12.68 17.53 -0.77
N LEU A 68 -11.97 16.91 0.19
CA LEU A 68 -12.11 17.19 1.62
C LEU A 68 -11.21 18.36 2.04
N HIS A 69 -11.80 19.51 2.39
CA HIS A 69 -11.02 20.69 2.78
C HIS A 69 -10.41 20.54 4.18
N HIS A 70 -9.29 21.23 4.42
CA HIS A 70 -8.55 21.15 5.69
C HIS A 70 -9.37 21.59 6.92
N SER A 71 -10.35 22.48 6.72
CA SER A 71 -11.25 22.95 7.77
C SER A 71 -12.41 21.99 8.06
N ASP A 72 -12.62 20.97 7.23
CA ASP A 72 -13.81 20.13 7.32
C ASP A 72 -13.65 19.08 8.44
N PRO A 73 -14.55 19.03 9.44
CA PRO A 73 -14.49 18.01 10.49
C PRO A 73 -14.56 16.58 9.93
N GLU A 74 -15.19 16.40 8.76
CA GLU A 74 -15.23 15.11 8.07
C GLU A 74 -13.84 14.66 7.59
N ARG A 75 -13.00 15.59 7.14
CA ARG A 75 -11.62 15.30 6.75
C ARG A 75 -10.82 14.75 7.93
N VAL A 76 -10.95 15.40 9.09
CA VAL A 76 -10.26 15.00 10.31
C VAL A 76 -10.65 13.57 10.69
N LYS A 77 -11.95 13.28 10.77
CA LYS A 77 -12.46 11.93 11.07
C LYS A 77 -12.01 10.89 10.03
N PHE A 78 -12.01 11.26 8.75
CA PHE A 78 -11.56 10.38 7.68
C PHE A 78 -10.08 10.02 7.84
N LEU A 79 -9.21 11.01 8.05
CA LEU A 79 -7.79 10.81 8.27
C LEU A 79 -7.53 10.01 9.55
N GLU A 80 -8.16 10.35 10.67
CA GLU A 80 -8.08 9.58 11.93
C GLU A 80 -8.42 8.11 11.70
N SER A 81 -9.47 7.83 10.91
CA SER A 81 -9.83 6.45 10.58
C SER A 81 -8.74 5.71 9.78
N ILE A 82 -8.00 6.41 8.92
CA ILE A 82 -6.87 5.86 8.17
C ILE A 82 -5.64 5.69 9.07
N HIS A 83 -5.40 6.62 9.99
CA HIS A 83 -4.22 6.59 10.85
C HIS A 83 -4.34 5.46 11.87
N ASN A 84 -5.54 5.25 12.40
CA ASN A 84 -5.82 4.30 13.48
C ASN A 84 -6.17 2.88 13.02
N THR A 85 -6.26 2.61 11.70
CA THR A 85 -6.49 1.23 11.22
C THR A 85 -5.23 0.38 11.36
N ASP A 86 -5.37 -0.87 11.76
CA ASP A 86 -4.23 -1.77 11.94
C ASP A 86 -3.53 -2.05 10.60
N VAL A 87 -4.33 -2.28 9.54
CA VAL A 87 -3.83 -2.55 8.18
C VAL A 87 -4.43 -1.60 7.16
N LEU A 88 -3.57 -0.84 6.48
CA LEU A 88 -3.93 0.00 5.33
C LEU A 88 -3.41 -0.63 4.04
N VAL A 89 -4.25 -0.73 3.02
CA VAL A 89 -3.82 -1.10 1.66
C VAL A 89 -3.86 0.11 0.75
N LEU A 90 -2.72 0.39 0.11
CA LEU A 90 -2.56 1.34 -0.99
C LEU A 90 -2.33 0.57 -2.29
N ASP A 91 -3.41 0.34 -3.04
CA ASP A 91 -3.40 -0.40 -4.29
C ASP A 91 -3.04 0.50 -5.49
N ASP A 92 -2.41 -0.08 -6.51
CA ASP A 92 -1.93 0.59 -7.73
C ASP A 92 -1.05 1.83 -7.45
N PHE A 93 -0.16 1.70 -6.46
CA PHE A 93 0.68 2.76 -5.95
C PHE A 93 1.62 3.33 -7.02
N LEU A 94 1.48 4.64 -7.24
CA LEU A 94 2.29 5.47 -8.12
C LEU A 94 2.42 4.92 -9.56
N THR A 95 1.35 4.28 -10.04
CA THR A 95 1.20 3.85 -11.43
C THR A 95 1.12 5.04 -12.40
N THR A 96 0.68 6.19 -11.91
CA THR A 96 0.69 7.49 -12.59
C THR A 96 1.41 8.54 -11.73
N PRO A 97 2.02 9.58 -12.33
CA PRO A 97 2.56 10.71 -11.57
C PRO A 97 1.48 11.38 -10.72
N ILE A 98 1.86 11.90 -9.55
CA ILE A 98 0.99 12.66 -8.66
C ILE A 98 1.49 14.10 -8.52
N ASN A 99 0.60 15.01 -8.10
CA ASN A 99 1.01 16.38 -7.79
C ASN A 99 1.63 16.48 -6.38
N GLU A 100 2.25 17.62 -6.10
CA GLU A 100 2.94 17.90 -4.83
C GLU A 100 1.99 17.83 -3.62
N ALA A 101 0.77 18.37 -3.73
CA ALA A 101 -0.21 18.34 -2.66
C ALA A 101 -0.62 16.91 -2.26
N THR A 102 -0.86 16.04 -3.25
CA THR A 102 -1.13 14.62 -3.04
C THR A 102 0.09 13.91 -2.44
N ALA A 103 1.30 14.23 -2.90
CA ALA A 103 2.53 13.63 -2.36
C ALA A 103 2.72 13.98 -0.88
N HIS A 104 2.50 15.25 -0.50
CA HIS A 104 2.51 15.66 0.90
C HIS A 104 1.47 14.91 1.75
N GLN A 105 0.25 14.78 1.24
CA GLN A 105 -0.82 14.07 1.96
C GLN A 105 -0.50 12.58 2.17
N LEU A 106 0.04 11.92 1.15
CA LEU A 106 0.51 10.53 1.27
C LEU A 106 1.65 10.42 2.28
N LEU A 107 2.61 11.35 2.25
CA LEU A 107 3.70 11.38 3.22
C LEU A 107 3.17 11.53 4.65
N THR A 108 2.22 12.44 4.90
CA THR A 108 1.60 12.61 6.23
C THR A 108 0.94 11.31 6.69
N ILE A 109 0.13 10.67 5.84
CA ILE A 109 -0.54 9.41 6.17
C ILE A 109 0.49 8.31 6.50
N ILE A 110 1.55 8.19 5.71
CA ILE A 110 2.57 7.16 5.89
C ILE A 110 3.38 7.42 7.16
N ALA A 111 3.76 8.68 7.41
CA ALA A 111 4.52 9.06 8.59
C ALA A 111 3.74 8.83 9.89
N GLU A 112 2.44 9.16 9.92
CA GLU A 112 1.61 8.94 11.10
C GLU A 112 1.35 7.46 11.42
N ARG A 113 1.50 6.58 10.42
CA ARG A 113 1.36 5.13 10.57
C ARG A 113 2.67 4.43 10.91
N GLU A 114 3.81 5.10 10.76
CA GLU A 114 5.13 4.53 11.03
C GLU A 114 5.20 3.98 12.46
N ASN A 115 5.53 2.68 12.58
CA ASN A 115 5.54 1.92 13.83
C ASN A 115 4.19 1.79 14.58
N ARG A 116 3.08 2.28 14.01
CA ARG A 116 1.73 2.20 14.62
C ARG A 116 0.79 1.20 13.93
N GLY A 117 0.91 1.07 12.61
CA GLY A 117 0.10 0.14 11.84
C GLY A 117 0.75 -0.24 10.52
N ALA A 118 0.49 -1.46 10.06
CA ALA A 118 1.12 -1.98 8.86
C ALA A 118 0.48 -1.41 7.58
N THR A 119 1.27 -1.22 6.54
CA THR A 119 0.79 -0.78 5.23
C THR A 119 1.17 -1.80 4.16
N ILE A 120 0.16 -2.27 3.41
CA ILE A 120 0.36 -3.05 2.18
C ILE A 120 0.37 -2.08 1.01
N VAL A 121 1.38 -2.17 0.15
CA VAL A 121 1.49 -1.41 -1.09
C VAL A 121 1.50 -2.39 -2.26
N THR A 122 0.68 -2.14 -3.28
CA THR A 122 0.84 -2.85 -4.56
C THR A 122 1.40 -1.89 -5.62
N SER A 123 2.41 -2.31 -6.37
CA SER A 123 2.95 -1.48 -7.44
C SER A 123 3.49 -2.32 -8.60
N GLN A 124 3.52 -1.72 -9.78
CA GLN A 124 4.21 -2.28 -10.95
C GLN A 124 5.66 -1.82 -11.06
N PHE A 125 6.03 -0.78 -10.31
CA PHE A 125 7.34 -0.16 -10.31
C PHE A 125 8.10 -0.55 -9.06
N ALA A 126 9.41 -0.73 -9.18
CA ALA A 126 10.25 -0.98 -8.02
C ALA A 126 10.26 0.27 -7.10
N PRO A 127 10.50 0.13 -5.79
CA PRO A 127 10.49 1.27 -4.87
C PRO A 127 11.34 2.47 -5.31
N ILE A 128 12.53 2.22 -5.86
CA ILE A 128 13.42 3.27 -6.38
C ILE A 128 12.82 4.06 -7.54
N GLU A 129 11.88 3.49 -8.28
CA GLU A 129 11.23 4.13 -9.42
C GLU A 129 10.03 4.98 -9.02
N TRP A 130 9.51 4.82 -7.80
CA TRP A 130 8.45 5.68 -7.26
C TRP A 130 8.86 7.15 -7.24
N CYS A 131 10.15 7.44 -7.07
CA CYS A 131 10.69 8.79 -7.11
C CYS A 131 10.48 9.50 -8.45
N LYS A 132 10.28 8.76 -9.54
CA LYS A 132 9.96 9.35 -10.86
C LYS A 132 8.53 9.87 -10.94
N SER A 133 7.64 9.36 -10.07
CA SER A 133 6.21 9.68 -10.04
C SER A 133 5.87 10.78 -9.02
N ILE A 134 6.86 11.25 -8.24
CA ILE A 134 6.70 12.26 -7.20
C ILE A 134 7.58 13.48 -7.55
N PRO A 135 7.03 14.71 -7.63
CA PRO A 135 7.79 15.88 -8.05
C PRO A 135 8.93 16.29 -7.12
N ASP A 136 8.71 16.24 -5.81
CA ASP A 136 9.70 16.61 -4.80
C ASP A 136 10.54 15.39 -4.40
N ALA A 137 11.85 15.47 -4.62
CA ALA A 137 12.78 14.38 -4.36
C ALA A 137 12.90 14.00 -2.87
N VAL A 138 12.77 14.99 -1.98
CA VAL A 138 12.85 14.77 -0.52
C VAL A 138 11.61 14.03 -0.05
N ILE A 139 10.42 14.43 -0.51
CA ILE A 139 9.17 13.71 -0.22
C ILE A 139 9.23 12.29 -0.78
N ALA A 140 9.70 12.15 -2.02
CA ALA A 140 9.84 10.86 -2.68
C ALA A 140 10.71 9.88 -1.89
N GLU A 141 11.90 10.32 -1.50
CA GLU A 141 12.84 9.53 -0.70
C GLU A 141 12.25 9.20 0.68
N SER A 142 11.57 10.16 1.31
CA SER A 142 10.91 10.02 2.61
C SER A 142 9.78 8.97 2.59
N ILE A 143 9.00 8.93 1.50
CA ILE A 143 7.95 7.92 1.26
C ILE A 143 8.57 6.54 1.00
N LEU A 144 9.57 6.47 0.11
CA LEU A 144 10.26 5.23 -0.23
C LEU A 144 10.85 4.59 1.04
N ASN A 145 11.59 5.38 1.83
CA ASN A 145 12.25 4.89 3.04
C ASN A 145 11.24 4.27 4.00
N ARG A 146 10.11 4.94 4.27
CA ARG A 146 9.11 4.43 5.21
C ARG A 146 8.37 3.20 4.70
N LEU A 147 8.07 3.13 3.41
CA LEU A 147 7.27 2.03 2.86
C LEU A 147 8.09 0.80 2.49
N ALA A 148 9.34 0.98 2.05
CA ALA A 148 10.13 -0.09 1.44
C ALA A 148 11.32 -0.54 2.27
N VAL A 149 11.94 0.34 3.08
CA VAL A 149 13.09 -0.07 3.91
C VAL A 149 12.59 -0.98 5.03
N GLY A 150 13.15 -2.19 5.09
CA GLY A 150 12.73 -3.19 6.06
C GLY A 150 11.37 -3.85 5.79
N ALA A 151 10.71 -3.52 4.67
CA ALA A 151 9.43 -4.13 4.30
C ALA A 151 9.57 -5.59 3.86
N GLU A 152 8.47 -6.35 3.97
CA GLU A 152 8.34 -7.66 3.34
C GLU A 152 8.03 -7.48 1.85
N ILE A 153 9.01 -7.75 0.99
CA ILE A 153 8.85 -7.61 -0.47
C ILE A 153 8.43 -8.95 -1.07
N ILE A 154 7.35 -8.92 -1.85
CA ILE A 154 6.86 -10.05 -2.64
C ILE A 154 6.84 -9.63 -4.10
N THR A 155 7.49 -10.39 -4.97
CA THR A 155 7.44 -10.17 -6.40
C THR A 155 6.60 -11.25 -7.06
N LEU A 156 5.54 -10.83 -7.74
CA LEU A 156 4.68 -11.69 -8.52
C LEU A 156 5.11 -11.66 -9.99
N GLU A 157 5.35 -12.83 -10.54
CA GLU A 157 5.67 -13.05 -11.94
C GLU A 157 4.56 -13.89 -12.61
N GLY A 158 4.61 -13.99 -13.94
CA GLY A 158 3.70 -14.84 -14.71
C GLY A 158 2.80 -14.09 -15.67
N ASP A 159 1.92 -14.86 -16.31
CA ASP A 159 1.06 -14.40 -17.39
C ASP A 159 -0.05 -13.47 -16.90
N ASN A 160 -0.55 -12.65 -17.83
CA ASN A 160 -1.65 -11.75 -17.57
C ASN A 160 -2.93 -12.55 -17.30
N MET A 161 -3.39 -12.53 -16.05
CA MET A 161 -4.54 -13.29 -15.57
C MET A 161 -5.88 -12.85 -16.16
N ARG A 162 -5.95 -11.63 -16.69
CA ARG A 162 -7.15 -11.11 -17.35
C ARG A 162 -7.29 -11.61 -18.79
N LEU A 163 -6.23 -12.17 -19.38
CA LEU A 163 -6.22 -12.72 -20.75
C LEU A 163 -6.34 -14.24 -20.78
N THR A 164 -6.14 -14.90 -19.64
CA THR A 164 -6.23 -16.37 -19.51
C THR A 164 -7.62 -16.85 -19.05
N HIS A 165 -8.60 -15.96 -18.96
CA HIS A 165 -10.01 -16.25 -18.66
C HIS A 165 -10.91 -15.70 -19.76
#